data_AF-A0A6M4H938-F1
#
_entry.id   AF-A0A6M4H938-F1
#
_cell.length_a   1.000
_cell.length_b   1.000
_cell.length_c   1.000
_cell.angle_alpha   90.00
_cell.angle_beta   90.00
_cell.angle_gamma   90.00
#
_symmetry.space_group_name_H-M   'P 1'
#
loop_
_entity.id
_entity.type
_entity.pdbx_description
1 polymer ?
#
loop_
_entity_poly.entity_id
_entity_poly.type
_entity_poly.pdbx_seq_one_letter_code
_entity_poly.pdbx_strand_id
1 'polypeptide(L)'
;MFRLTLKAVAATFALAAGAGAHAASEIVPSQPSAFDPINLRINADSCTFNPSTVRVSKTDAAIVVRTQLNACLVAGEPRVVDIRVGTYPPGSYRVDLFFGDTPTPAESLRFEVVDRPEVAVFPPPIRPLTDYTGMWWNPLETGWALSLHQGASGGVFGELFVYGTNGEPQWFTFQPGGWTSYSRWNGNVYRTTGPSFQGPDYDPRLVLVQPVGSATIDFTQSPGTVGRATLEYTINGVTKTKTVYRFPL
;
A
#
# COMPACT_ATOMS: atom_id res chain seq x y z
N MET A 1 -77.28 34.57 -11.86
CA MET A 1 -76.05 35.08 -11.23
C MET A 1 -75.62 34.09 -10.16
N PHE A 2 -74.83 33.06 -10.51
CA PHE A 2 -74.01 32.27 -9.57
C PHE A 2 -72.99 31.48 -10.41
N ARG A 3 -71.71 31.70 -10.13
CA ARG A 3 -70.56 31.27 -10.96
C ARG A 3 -70.21 29.79 -10.71
N LEU A 4 -70.07 29.01 -11.77
CA LEU A 4 -69.42 27.69 -11.76
C LEU A 4 -67.90 27.89 -11.77
N THR A 5 -67.17 27.39 -10.78
CA THR A 5 -65.70 27.31 -10.79
C THR A 5 -65.28 25.85 -11.02
N LEU A 6 -64.88 25.56 -12.26
CA LEU A 6 -64.22 24.31 -12.64
C LEU A 6 -62.78 24.34 -12.08
N LYS A 7 -62.47 23.51 -11.07
CA LYS A 7 -61.09 23.27 -10.65
C LYS A 7 -60.52 22.12 -11.49
N ALA A 8 -59.59 22.43 -12.38
CA ALA A 8 -58.82 21.45 -13.13
C ALA A 8 -57.89 20.68 -12.17
N VAL A 9 -58.07 19.36 -12.10
CA VAL A 9 -57.15 18.45 -11.42
C VAL A 9 -56.06 18.08 -12.43
N ALA A 10 -54.87 18.64 -12.26
CA ALA A 10 -53.70 18.25 -13.03
C ALA A 10 -53.18 16.91 -12.48
N ALA A 11 -53.39 15.83 -13.23
CA ALA A 11 -52.79 14.53 -12.95
C ALA A 11 -51.33 14.56 -13.40
N THR A 12 -50.41 14.77 -12.47
CA THR A 12 -48.97 14.68 -12.72
C THR A 12 -48.60 13.20 -12.88
N PHE A 13 -48.35 12.77 -14.12
CA PHE A 13 -47.74 11.48 -14.41
C PHE A 13 -46.28 11.51 -13.93
N ALA A 14 -46.00 10.89 -12.79
CA ALA A 14 -44.63 10.61 -12.37
C ALA A 14 -44.11 9.45 -13.23
N LEU A 15 -43.19 9.74 -14.16
CA LEU A 15 -42.34 8.70 -14.74
C LEU A 15 -41.45 8.16 -13.61
N ALA A 16 -41.77 6.99 -13.10
CA ALA A 16 -40.85 6.21 -12.29
C ALA A 16 -39.73 5.71 -13.21
N ALA A 17 -38.61 6.41 -13.23
CA ALA A 17 -37.36 5.86 -13.73
C ALA A 17 -37.04 4.64 -12.85
N GLY A 18 -37.01 3.46 -13.46
CA GLY A 18 -36.67 2.22 -12.78
C GLY A 18 -35.25 2.31 -12.23
N ALA A 19 -35.13 2.55 -10.92
CA ALA A 19 -33.91 2.28 -10.19
C ALA A 19 -33.74 0.76 -10.18
N GLY A 20 -32.93 0.24 -11.11
CA GLY A 20 -32.42 -1.11 -10.99
C GLY A 20 -31.76 -1.25 -9.63
N ALA A 21 -32.15 -2.26 -8.85
CA ALA A 21 -31.53 -2.54 -7.56
C ALA A 21 -30.08 -2.95 -7.80
N HIS A 22 -29.17 -1.98 -7.73
CA HIS A 22 -27.73 -2.26 -7.68
C HIS A 22 -27.44 -2.90 -6.32
N ALA A 23 -26.84 -4.08 -6.32
CA ALA A 23 -26.33 -4.67 -5.09
C ALA A 23 -25.31 -3.71 -4.47
N ALA A 24 -25.48 -3.43 -3.18
CA ALA A 24 -24.71 -2.45 -2.42
C ALA A 24 -23.21 -2.71 -2.53
N SER A 25 -22.41 -1.65 -2.48
CA SER A 25 -20.95 -1.77 -2.47
C SER A 25 -20.49 -2.42 -1.17
N GLU A 26 -19.29 -2.99 -1.16
CA GLU A 26 -18.70 -3.56 0.06
C GLU A 26 -17.22 -3.20 0.20
N ILE A 27 -16.73 -3.14 1.44
CA ILE A 27 -15.32 -3.00 1.73
C ILE A 27 -14.70 -4.39 1.80
N VAL A 28 -13.61 -4.60 1.06
CA VAL A 28 -12.91 -5.88 0.97
C VAL A 28 -11.45 -5.70 1.43
N PRO A 29 -11.00 -6.45 2.46
CA PRO A 29 -11.79 -7.34 3.31
C PRO A 29 -12.77 -6.58 4.21
N SER A 30 -13.81 -7.25 4.72
CA SER A 30 -14.84 -6.64 5.59
C SER A 30 -14.30 -6.13 6.92
N GLN A 31 -13.16 -6.67 7.37
CA GLN A 31 -12.39 -6.22 8.53
C GLN A 31 -10.92 -6.07 8.14
N PRO A 32 -10.53 -4.93 7.55
CA PRO A 32 -9.14 -4.68 7.19
C PRO A 32 -8.21 -4.66 8.39
N SER A 33 -7.07 -5.33 8.25
CA SER A 33 -5.95 -5.14 9.16
C SER A 33 -5.10 -3.93 8.75
N ALA A 34 -4.41 -3.34 9.72
CA ALA A 34 -3.54 -2.19 9.53
C ALA A 34 -2.57 -2.40 8.37
N PHE A 35 -2.53 -1.41 7.48
CA PHE A 35 -1.69 -1.34 6.29
C PHE A 35 -1.91 -2.44 5.23
N ASP A 36 -2.91 -3.32 5.40
CA ASP A 36 -3.28 -4.26 4.35
C ASP A 36 -4.04 -3.56 3.22
N PRO A 37 -4.02 -4.14 2.01
CA PRO A 37 -4.82 -3.64 0.91
C PRO A 37 -6.34 -3.66 1.16
N ILE A 38 -6.94 -2.47 1.14
CA ILE A 38 -8.39 -2.26 1.15
C ILE A 38 -8.88 -1.89 -0.25
N ASN A 39 -9.95 -2.55 -0.66
CA ASN A 39 -10.68 -2.30 -1.90
C ASN A 39 -12.14 -1.93 -1.59
N LEU A 40 -12.70 -0.99 -2.36
CA LEU A 40 -14.13 -0.81 -2.50
C LEU A 40 -14.60 -1.69 -3.66
N ARG A 41 -15.38 -2.72 -3.34
CA ARG A 41 -15.98 -3.61 -4.31
C ARG A 41 -17.35 -3.08 -4.72
N ILE A 42 -17.57 -2.93 -6.01
CA ILE A 42 -18.83 -2.46 -6.58
C ILE A 42 -19.35 -3.41 -7.66
N ASN A 43 -20.66 -3.46 -7.82
CA ASN A 43 -21.30 -4.06 -8.98
C ASN A 43 -21.46 -2.99 -10.06
N ALA A 44 -20.79 -3.18 -11.18
CA ALA A 44 -20.72 -2.24 -12.27
C ALA A 44 -21.24 -2.87 -13.57
N ASP A 45 -21.78 -2.03 -14.44
CA ASP A 45 -22.10 -2.43 -15.81
C ASP A 45 -20.90 -2.15 -16.71
N SER A 46 -20.49 -3.13 -17.52
CA SER A 46 -19.25 -3.04 -18.30
C SER A 46 -19.25 -1.94 -19.37
N CYS A 47 -20.41 -1.42 -19.76
CA CYS A 47 -20.51 -0.31 -20.70
C CYS A 47 -20.37 1.03 -19.98
N THR A 48 -21.16 1.22 -18.91
CA THR A 48 -21.25 2.51 -18.22
C THR A 48 -20.03 2.79 -17.33
N PHE A 49 -19.45 1.78 -16.71
CA PHE A 49 -18.30 1.96 -15.83
C PHE A 49 -17.02 2.19 -16.64
N ASN A 50 -16.33 3.30 -16.35
CA ASN A 50 -15.07 3.65 -17.02
C ASN A 50 -13.90 3.65 -16.02
N PRO A 51 -13.07 2.59 -15.98
CA PRO A 51 -11.98 2.47 -15.02
C PRO A 51 -10.92 3.59 -15.16
N SER A 52 -10.74 4.16 -16.35
CA SER A 52 -9.74 5.22 -16.58
C SER A 52 -10.10 6.55 -15.91
N THR A 53 -11.36 6.71 -15.50
CA THR A 53 -11.87 7.93 -14.87
C THR A 53 -11.89 7.85 -13.35
N VAL A 54 -11.61 6.66 -12.79
CA VAL A 54 -11.57 6.46 -11.34
C VAL A 54 -10.46 7.32 -10.75
N ARG A 55 -10.83 8.10 -9.73
CA ARG A 55 -9.92 8.91 -8.92
C ARG A 55 -10.20 8.62 -7.47
N VAL A 56 -9.15 8.26 -6.73
CA VAL A 56 -9.20 8.06 -5.29
C VAL A 56 -8.38 9.17 -4.65
N SER A 57 -8.98 9.90 -3.72
CA SER A 57 -8.29 10.89 -2.91
C SER A 57 -8.68 10.75 -1.45
N LYS A 58 -7.87 11.31 -0.55
CA LYS A 58 -8.15 11.34 0.89
C LYS A 58 -8.31 12.78 1.35
N THR A 59 -9.34 13.00 2.15
CA THR A 59 -9.55 14.22 2.94
C THR A 59 -9.46 13.87 4.42
N ASP A 60 -9.52 14.87 5.29
CA ASP A 60 -9.57 14.63 6.75
C ASP A 60 -10.84 13.88 7.17
N ALA A 61 -11.94 14.01 6.40
CA ALA A 61 -13.24 13.47 6.77
C ALA A 61 -13.59 12.13 6.10
N ALA A 62 -13.02 11.83 4.93
CA ALA A 62 -13.32 10.64 4.14
C ALA A 62 -12.28 10.35 3.05
N ILE A 63 -12.31 9.11 2.58
CA ILE A 63 -11.71 8.65 1.34
C ILE A 63 -12.75 8.87 0.24
N VAL A 64 -12.40 9.64 -0.78
CA VAL A 64 -13.30 10.02 -1.86
C VAL A 64 -12.96 9.21 -3.11
N VAL A 65 -13.93 8.45 -3.61
CA VAL A 65 -13.84 7.72 -4.87
C VAL A 65 -14.76 8.39 -5.87
N ARG A 66 -14.19 8.96 -6.94
CA ARG A 66 -14.95 9.58 -8.05
C ARG A 66 -14.75 8.78 -9.32
N THR A 67 -15.83 8.51 -10.04
CA THR A 67 -15.77 7.91 -11.38
C THR A 67 -16.77 8.61 -12.30
N GLN A 68 -16.37 8.86 -13.54
CA GLN A 68 -17.29 9.34 -14.58
C GLN A 68 -17.93 8.12 -15.25
N LEU A 69 -19.22 8.21 -15.56
CA LEU A 69 -19.95 7.15 -16.23
C LEU A 69 -20.03 7.45 -17.73
N ASN A 70 -19.86 6.43 -18.56
CA ASN A 70 -20.11 6.53 -19.99
C ASN A 70 -21.62 6.57 -20.26
N ALA A 71 -22.04 7.36 -21.25
CA ALA A 71 -23.39 7.29 -21.78
C ALA A 71 -23.51 6.08 -22.71
N CYS A 72 -24.31 5.09 -22.32
CA CYS A 72 -24.53 3.87 -23.08
C CYS A 72 -25.99 3.77 -23.53
N LEU A 73 -26.19 3.42 -24.81
CA LEU A 73 -27.53 3.19 -25.37
C LEU A 73 -28.11 1.83 -24.97
N VAL A 74 -27.24 0.86 -24.69
CA VAL A 74 -27.59 -0.49 -24.26
C VAL A 74 -26.73 -0.84 -23.05
N ALA A 75 -27.30 -1.51 -22.05
CA ALA A 75 -26.56 -2.02 -20.91
C ALA A 75 -25.50 -3.03 -21.37
N GLY A 76 -24.33 -2.97 -20.73
CA GLY A 76 -23.28 -3.97 -20.87
C GLY A 76 -23.55 -5.20 -20.01
N GLU A 77 -22.50 -6.00 -19.84
CA GLU A 77 -22.54 -7.16 -18.97
C GLU A 77 -22.26 -6.73 -17.52
N PRO A 78 -23.01 -7.25 -16.52
CA PRO A 78 -22.68 -7.04 -15.11
C PRO A 78 -21.27 -7.54 -14.76
N ARG A 79 -20.52 -6.74 -14.00
CA ARG A 79 -19.15 -7.01 -13.54
C ARG A 79 -19.03 -6.66 -12.07
N VAL A 80 -18.19 -7.41 -11.36
CA VAL A 80 -17.72 -7.01 -10.03
C VAL A 80 -16.36 -6.34 -10.20
N VAL A 81 -16.20 -5.15 -9.64
CA VAL A 81 -14.97 -4.35 -9.75
C VAL A 81 -14.45 -4.02 -8.37
N ASP A 82 -13.15 -4.24 -8.17
CA ASP A 82 -12.43 -3.83 -6.96
C ASP A 82 -11.65 -2.54 -7.24
N ILE A 83 -12.04 -1.46 -6.57
CA ILE A 83 -11.35 -0.18 -6.62
C ILE A 83 -10.42 -0.08 -5.41
N ARG A 84 -9.11 -0.01 -5.65
CA ARG A 84 -8.10 0.14 -4.60
C ARG A 84 -8.27 1.48 -3.89
N VAL A 85 -8.69 1.48 -2.62
CA VAL A 85 -8.84 2.72 -1.84
C VAL A 85 -7.54 3.13 -1.14
N GLY A 86 -6.76 2.15 -0.66
CA GLY A 86 -5.45 2.39 -0.08
C GLY A 86 -5.10 1.46 1.07
N THR A 87 -4.06 1.84 1.82
CA THR A 87 -3.60 1.17 3.05
C THR A 87 -3.62 2.20 4.16
N TYR A 88 -4.22 1.87 5.30
CA TYR A 88 -4.41 2.84 6.37
C TYR A 88 -3.96 2.27 7.73
N PRO A 89 -3.51 3.13 8.66
CA PRO A 89 -3.28 2.74 10.05
C PRO A 89 -4.62 2.39 10.75
N PRO A 90 -4.57 1.78 11.94
CA PRO A 90 -5.75 1.50 12.72
C PRO A 90 -6.62 2.75 12.94
N GLY A 91 -7.93 2.55 12.89
CA GLY A 91 -8.91 3.61 13.16
C GLY A 91 -10.17 3.50 12.31
N SER A 92 -11.07 4.45 12.54
CA SER A 92 -12.36 4.55 11.87
C SER A 92 -12.26 5.35 10.57
N TYR A 93 -12.79 4.80 9.48
CA TYR A 93 -12.76 5.43 8.17
C TYR A 93 -14.14 5.43 7.51
N ARG A 94 -14.29 6.30 6.50
CA ARG A 94 -15.43 6.35 5.61
C ARG A 94 -14.96 6.47 4.17
N VAL A 95 -15.55 5.69 3.27
CA VAL A 95 -15.44 5.86 1.81
C VAL A 95 -16.71 6.51 1.30
N ASP A 96 -16.56 7.61 0.55
CA ASP A 96 -17.63 8.31 -0.14
C ASP A 96 -17.48 8.10 -1.66
N LEU A 97 -18.42 7.38 -2.27
CA LEU A 97 -18.44 7.04 -3.71
C LEU A 97 -19.31 8.05 -4.47
N PHE A 98 -18.75 8.62 -5.55
CA PHE A 98 -19.41 9.60 -6.41
C PHE A 98 -19.42 9.12 -7.86
N PHE A 99 -20.57 9.25 -8.50
CA PHE A 99 -20.74 9.07 -9.94
C PHE A 99 -20.88 10.44 -10.60
N GLY A 100 -19.97 10.76 -11.51
CA GLY A 100 -19.89 12.08 -12.12
C GLY A 100 -19.49 13.17 -11.12
N ASP A 101 -19.97 14.38 -11.39
CA ASP A 101 -19.63 15.59 -10.62
C ASP A 101 -20.72 15.95 -9.59
N THR A 102 -21.45 14.95 -9.08
CA THR A 102 -22.48 15.21 -8.07
C THR A 102 -21.87 15.78 -6.79
N PRO A 103 -22.56 16.72 -6.13
CA PRO A 103 -22.08 17.32 -4.88
C PRO A 103 -22.25 16.36 -3.68
N THR A 104 -23.15 15.38 -3.79
CA THR A 104 -23.42 14.37 -2.76
C THR A 104 -22.90 13.00 -3.21
N PRO A 105 -22.39 12.18 -2.29
CA PRO A 105 -22.00 10.81 -2.61
C PRO A 105 -23.23 10.00 -2.98
N ALA A 106 -23.06 9.10 -3.95
CA ALA A 106 -24.03 8.08 -4.29
C ALA A 106 -24.11 7.02 -3.18
N GLU A 107 -22.99 6.72 -2.54
CA GLU A 107 -22.91 5.77 -1.43
C GLU A 107 -21.82 6.18 -0.43
N SER A 108 -22.05 5.94 0.85
CA SER A 108 -21.07 6.17 1.92
C SER A 108 -20.96 4.92 2.80
N LEU A 109 -19.76 4.35 2.87
CA LEU A 109 -19.48 3.14 3.64
C LEU A 109 -18.51 3.44 4.77
N ARG A 110 -18.85 3.02 5.99
CA ARG A 110 -17.95 3.10 7.15
C ARG A 110 -17.27 1.77 7.38
N PHE A 111 -16.00 1.80 7.77
CA PHE A 111 -15.23 0.61 8.12
C PHE A 111 -14.19 0.95 9.19
N GLU A 112 -13.80 -0.08 9.93
CA GLU A 112 -12.74 -0.02 10.92
C GLU A 112 -11.51 -0.73 10.38
N VAL A 113 -10.36 -0.09 10.47
CA VAL A 113 -9.08 -0.75 10.29
C VAL A 113 -8.62 -1.18 11.66
N VAL A 114 -8.50 -2.49 11.85
CA VAL A 114 -8.03 -3.07 13.11
C VAL A 114 -6.53 -3.27 13.06
N ASP A 115 -5.89 -3.29 14.22
CA ASP A 115 -4.54 -3.83 14.29
C ASP A 115 -4.53 -5.28 13.80
N ARG A 116 -3.41 -5.67 13.18
CA ARG A 116 -3.24 -7.07 12.79
C ARG A 116 -3.31 -7.91 14.05
N PRO A 117 -4.18 -8.94 14.11
CA PRO A 117 -4.24 -9.81 15.27
C PRO A 117 -2.88 -10.49 15.42
N GLU A 118 -2.21 -10.18 16.52
CA GLU A 118 -0.94 -10.78 16.88
C GLU A 118 -1.10 -11.63 18.14
N VAL A 119 -0.38 -12.73 18.22
CA VAL A 119 -0.25 -13.50 19.45
C VAL A 119 0.32 -12.58 20.52
N ALA A 120 -0.42 -12.36 21.61
CA ALA A 120 0.05 -11.53 22.72
C ALA A 120 1.34 -12.12 23.31
N VAL A 121 2.48 -11.51 23.00
CA VAL A 121 3.78 -11.82 23.60
C VAL A 121 4.09 -10.76 24.65
N PHE A 122 4.42 -11.16 25.88
CA PHE A 122 4.80 -10.25 26.96
C PHE A 122 6.28 -10.45 27.35
N PRO A 123 7.09 -9.38 27.44
CA PRO A 123 6.75 -7.99 27.13
C PRO A 123 6.46 -7.79 25.62
N PRO A 124 5.65 -6.78 25.24
CA PRO A 124 5.36 -6.49 23.84
C PRO A 124 6.67 -6.39 23.05
N PRO A 125 6.81 -7.08 21.91
CA PRO A 125 7.98 -6.94 21.07
C PRO A 125 8.12 -5.49 20.65
N ILE A 126 9.35 -4.99 20.62
CA ILE A 126 9.64 -3.68 20.04
C ILE A 126 9.31 -3.77 18.54
N ARG A 127 8.48 -2.85 18.06
CA ARG A 127 7.99 -2.82 16.67
C ARG A 127 8.12 -1.43 16.07
N PRO A 128 8.28 -1.32 14.74
CA PRO A 128 8.29 -0.03 14.08
C PRO A 128 6.89 0.58 14.07
N LEU A 129 6.79 1.89 14.21
CA LEU A 129 5.52 2.63 14.13
C LEU A 129 5.03 2.81 12.67
N THR A 130 5.86 2.45 11.69
CA THR A 130 5.57 2.65 10.27
C THR A 130 6.21 1.55 9.43
N ASP A 131 5.75 1.43 8.18
CA ASP A 131 6.33 0.54 7.18
C ASP A 131 7.41 1.28 6.36
N TYR A 132 8.65 0.85 6.54
CA TYR A 132 9.86 1.29 5.84
C TYR A 132 10.19 0.44 4.60
N THR A 133 9.32 -0.48 4.19
CA THR A 133 9.45 -1.24 2.93
C THR A 133 9.69 -0.30 1.75
N GLY A 134 10.61 -0.65 0.88
CA GLY A 134 10.91 0.10 -0.34
C GLY A 134 12.40 0.26 -0.57
N MET A 135 12.72 0.98 -1.65
CA MET A 135 14.10 1.25 -2.02
C MET A 135 14.61 2.52 -1.34
N TRP A 136 15.84 2.47 -0.87
CA TRP A 136 16.57 3.52 -0.17
C TRP A 136 17.91 3.73 -0.85
N TRP A 137 18.34 4.98 -0.95
CA TRP A 137 19.55 5.35 -1.68
C TRP A 137 20.13 6.66 -1.18
N ASN A 138 21.36 6.97 -1.59
CA ASN A 138 21.94 8.30 -1.41
C ASN A 138 21.95 9.02 -2.77
N PRO A 139 21.20 10.13 -2.95
CA PRO A 139 21.15 10.85 -4.22
C PRO A 139 22.49 11.48 -4.63
N LEU A 140 23.42 11.64 -3.68
CA LEU A 140 24.78 12.11 -3.95
C LEU A 140 25.76 10.98 -4.29
N GLU A 141 25.33 9.72 -4.20
CA GLU A 141 26.14 8.53 -4.49
C GLU A 141 25.33 7.57 -5.35
N THR A 142 25.11 7.94 -6.61
CA THR A 142 24.30 7.14 -7.52
C THR A 142 24.96 5.79 -7.84
N GLY A 143 24.14 4.77 -8.12
CA GLY A 143 24.58 3.46 -8.61
C GLY A 143 24.55 2.32 -7.58
N TRP A 144 24.42 2.61 -6.28
CA TRP A 144 24.17 1.62 -5.23
C TRP A 144 22.78 1.85 -4.59
N ALA A 145 22.21 0.81 -3.99
CA ALA A 145 20.91 0.91 -3.33
C ALA A 145 20.74 -0.09 -2.18
N LEU A 146 19.81 0.21 -1.29
CA LEU A 146 19.29 -0.69 -0.27
C LEU A 146 17.80 -0.93 -0.54
N SER A 147 17.39 -2.17 -0.80
CA SER A 147 15.98 -2.57 -0.78
C SER A 147 15.63 -3.10 0.60
N LEU A 148 14.48 -2.70 1.13
CA LEU A 148 13.96 -3.22 2.41
C LEU A 148 12.57 -3.82 2.20
N HIS A 149 12.35 -4.98 2.80
CA HIS A 149 11.06 -5.64 2.86
C HIS A 149 10.70 -5.93 4.31
N GLN A 150 9.58 -5.38 4.77
CA GLN A 150 9.02 -5.69 6.09
C GLN A 150 7.89 -6.70 5.97
N GLY A 151 8.03 -7.81 6.68
CA GLY A 151 6.99 -8.82 6.81
C GLY A 151 5.92 -8.40 7.81
N ALA A 152 4.76 -9.06 7.74
CA ALA A 152 3.63 -8.86 8.65
C ALA A 152 3.98 -9.02 10.14
N SER A 153 5.00 -9.80 10.47
CA SER A 153 5.49 -10.01 11.84
C SER A 153 6.43 -8.90 12.33
N GLY A 154 6.75 -7.90 11.49
CA GLY A 154 7.72 -6.85 11.77
C GLY A 154 9.17 -7.20 11.41
N GLY A 155 9.44 -8.43 10.95
CA GLY A 155 10.77 -8.81 10.46
C GLY A 155 11.18 -7.99 9.23
N VAL A 156 12.47 -7.68 9.11
CA VAL A 156 13.05 -6.97 7.97
C VAL A 156 13.95 -7.94 7.20
N PHE A 157 13.82 -7.96 5.89
CA PHE A 157 14.81 -8.49 4.96
C PHE A 157 15.36 -7.32 4.14
N GLY A 158 16.68 -7.11 4.18
CA GLY A 158 17.33 -6.04 3.44
C GLY A 158 18.27 -6.58 2.37
N GLU A 159 18.39 -5.87 1.25
CA GLU A 159 19.29 -6.22 0.15
C GLU A 159 20.12 -5.00 -0.20
N LEU A 160 21.43 -5.10 -0.01
CA LEU A 160 22.39 -4.04 -0.28
C LEU A 160 23.14 -4.36 -1.57
N PHE A 161 23.01 -3.50 -2.57
CA PHE A 161 23.74 -3.58 -3.84
C PHE A 161 24.87 -2.58 -3.82
N VAL A 162 26.12 -3.04 -3.85
CA VAL A 162 27.35 -2.23 -3.77
C VAL A 162 28.40 -2.77 -4.74
N TYR A 163 29.58 -2.17 -4.74
CA TYR A 163 30.69 -2.59 -5.60
C TYR A 163 31.91 -2.97 -4.76
N GLY A 164 32.58 -4.04 -5.17
CA GLY A 164 33.81 -4.52 -4.55
C GLY A 164 35.03 -3.67 -4.91
N THR A 165 36.22 -4.11 -4.47
CA THR A 165 37.46 -3.35 -4.65
C THR A 165 37.88 -3.19 -6.10
N ASN A 166 37.43 -4.07 -7.01
CA ASN A 166 37.73 -3.96 -8.44
C ASN A 166 36.55 -3.35 -9.22
N GLY A 167 35.56 -2.76 -8.52
CA GLY A 167 34.38 -2.17 -9.11
C GLY A 167 33.33 -3.19 -9.57
N GLU A 168 33.50 -4.47 -9.26
CA GLU A 168 32.53 -5.51 -9.60
C GLU A 168 31.28 -5.41 -8.71
N PRO A 169 30.07 -5.64 -9.24
CA PRO A 169 28.86 -5.60 -8.45
C PRO A 169 28.85 -6.72 -7.41
N GLN A 170 28.44 -6.38 -6.19
CA GLN A 170 28.25 -7.30 -5.07
C GLN A 170 26.90 -7.01 -4.43
N TRP A 171 26.17 -8.07 -4.07
CA TRP A 171 24.96 -7.95 -3.27
C TRP A 171 25.16 -8.63 -1.92
N PHE A 172 24.61 -8.00 -0.89
CA PHE A 172 24.58 -8.50 0.47
C PHE A 172 23.16 -8.48 0.99
N THR A 173 22.88 -9.33 1.97
CA THR A 173 21.54 -9.47 2.51
C THR A 173 21.56 -9.27 4.03
N PHE A 174 20.55 -8.60 4.57
CA PHE A 174 20.42 -8.26 5.98
C PHE A 174 19.36 -9.14 6.65
N GLN A 175 19.79 -10.22 7.32
CA GLN A 175 18.96 -11.16 8.07
C GLN A 175 19.83 -12.17 8.84
N PRO A 176 19.41 -12.75 9.97
CA PRO A 176 18.28 -12.31 10.78
C PRO A 176 18.65 -11.02 11.53
N GLY A 177 17.63 -10.33 12.03
CA GLY A 177 17.77 -9.13 12.84
C GLY A 177 16.45 -8.77 13.51
N GLY A 178 16.45 -7.67 14.26
CA GLY A 178 15.30 -7.24 15.03
C GLY A 178 15.32 -5.76 15.38
N TRP A 179 14.15 -5.26 15.74
CA TRP A 179 13.98 -3.90 16.23
C TRP A 179 14.53 -3.78 17.65
N THR A 180 15.43 -2.83 17.85
CA THR A 180 15.98 -2.46 19.16
C THR A 180 15.31 -1.21 19.73
N SER A 181 14.59 -0.46 18.89
CA SER A 181 13.63 0.57 19.27
C SER A 181 12.51 0.67 18.21
N TYR A 182 11.55 1.57 18.41
CA TYR A 182 10.48 1.87 17.44
C TYR A 182 10.98 2.43 16.10
N SER A 183 12.25 2.82 16.00
CA SER A 183 12.85 3.42 14.81
C SER A 183 14.22 2.84 14.47
N ARG A 184 14.72 1.85 15.23
CA ARG A 184 16.06 1.30 15.03
C ARG A 184 16.01 -0.22 14.87
N TRP A 185 16.60 -0.70 13.78
CA TRP A 185 16.75 -2.11 13.47
C TRP A 185 18.23 -2.49 13.43
N ASN A 186 18.56 -3.67 13.99
CA ASN A 186 19.90 -4.24 13.94
C ASN A 186 19.84 -5.67 13.39
N GLY A 187 20.83 -6.09 12.61
CA GLY A 187 20.94 -7.46 12.18
C GLY A 187 22.28 -7.81 11.54
N ASN A 188 22.39 -9.06 11.12
CA ASN A 188 23.59 -9.59 10.48
C ASN A 188 23.57 -9.32 8.98
N VAL A 189 24.76 -9.21 8.38
CA VAL A 189 24.96 -9.11 6.94
C VAL A 189 25.53 -10.41 6.42
N TYR A 190 24.93 -10.94 5.35
CA TYR A 190 25.33 -12.18 4.71
C TYR A 190 25.74 -11.96 3.27
N ARG A 191 26.76 -12.72 2.86
CA ARG A 191 27.13 -12.95 1.47
C ARG A 191 26.65 -14.33 1.07
N THR A 192 26.00 -14.41 -0.09
CA THR A 192 25.53 -15.67 -0.65
C THR A 192 26.17 -15.92 -2.01
N THR A 193 26.72 -17.11 -2.20
CA THR A 193 27.10 -17.63 -3.53
C THR A 193 26.22 -18.81 -3.88
N GLY A 194 26.08 -19.11 -5.17
CA GLY A 194 25.28 -20.23 -5.64
C GLY A 194 25.71 -20.71 -7.04
N PRO A 195 25.01 -21.72 -7.57
CA PRO A 195 25.26 -22.20 -8.93
C PRO A 195 25.08 -21.09 -9.96
N SER A 196 25.83 -21.16 -11.07
CA SER A 196 25.74 -20.18 -12.16
C SER A 196 24.37 -20.23 -12.82
N PHE A 197 23.80 -19.08 -13.16
CA PHE A 197 22.56 -18.98 -13.94
C PHE A 197 22.70 -19.55 -15.37
N GLN A 198 23.94 -19.73 -15.85
CA GLN A 198 24.25 -20.35 -17.15
C GLN A 198 24.44 -21.87 -17.04
N GLY A 199 24.43 -22.42 -15.83
CA GLY A 199 24.59 -23.85 -15.61
C GLY A 199 23.36 -24.64 -16.09
N PRO A 200 23.53 -25.94 -16.44
CA PRO A 200 22.43 -26.78 -16.91
C PRO A 200 21.41 -27.09 -15.81
N ASP A 201 21.85 -27.19 -14.55
CA ASP A 201 21.03 -27.56 -13.40
C ASP A 201 21.33 -26.68 -12.17
N TYR A 202 20.37 -26.60 -11.25
CA TYR A 202 20.54 -25.97 -9.94
C TYR A 202 20.98 -27.02 -8.90
N ASP A 203 22.25 -27.02 -8.51
CA ASP A 203 22.74 -27.84 -7.39
C ASP A 203 22.70 -27.04 -6.08
N PRO A 204 21.78 -27.36 -5.14
CA PRO A 204 21.66 -26.63 -3.88
C PRO A 204 22.90 -26.76 -2.98
N ARG A 205 23.76 -27.77 -3.21
CA ARG A 205 24.98 -27.97 -2.42
C ARG A 205 26.06 -26.93 -2.73
N LEU A 206 25.93 -26.21 -3.85
CA LEU A 206 26.82 -25.11 -4.23
C LEU A 206 26.41 -23.77 -3.59
N VAL A 207 25.29 -23.74 -2.88
CA VAL A 207 24.84 -22.55 -2.15
C VAL A 207 25.63 -22.40 -0.87
N LEU A 208 26.34 -21.28 -0.73
CA LEU A 208 27.07 -20.93 0.49
C LEU A 208 26.54 -19.60 1.02
N VAL A 209 26.03 -19.62 2.25
CA VAL A 209 25.50 -18.44 2.95
C VAL A 209 26.43 -18.16 4.13
N GLN A 210 27.15 -17.05 4.09
CA GLN A 210 28.19 -16.73 5.06
C GLN A 210 27.90 -15.40 5.75
N PRO A 211 27.91 -15.34 7.10
CA PRO A 211 27.86 -14.07 7.80
C PRO A 211 29.17 -13.31 7.57
N VAL A 212 29.08 -12.07 7.11
CA VAL A 212 30.23 -11.20 6.77
C VAL A 212 30.24 -9.90 7.55
N GLY A 213 29.25 -9.67 8.40
CA GLY A 213 29.23 -8.55 9.33
C GLY A 213 27.84 -8.23 9.85
N SER A 214 27.57 -6.95 10.05
CA SER A 214 26.36 -6.44 10.72
C SER A 214 25.88 -5.14 10.13
N ALA A 215 24.58 -4.85 10.27
CA ALA A 215 23.97 -3.60 9.84
C ALA A 215 23.05 -3.04 10.92
N THR A 216 23.03 -1.72 11.01
CA THR A 216 22.10 -0.93 11.81
C THR A 216 21.38 0.04 10.88
N ILE A 217 20.06 0.12 10.99
CA ILE A 217 19.26 1.08 10.25
C ILE A 217 18.48 1.90 11.27
N ASP A 218 18.71 3.21 11.23
CA ASP A 218 18.06 4.18 12.12
C ASP A 218 17.17 5.12 11.32
N PHE A 219 15.87 4.96 11.53
CA PHE A 219 14.80 5.75 10.91
C PHE A 219 14.33 6.90 11.79
N THR A 220 15.10 7.28 12.82
CA THR A 220 14.76 8.42 13.67
C THR A 220 14.71 9.69 12.84
N GLN A 221 13.55 10.35 12.84
CA GLN A 221 13.27 11.54 12.06
C GLN A 221 12.94 12.72 12.99
N SER A 222 13.40 13.91 12.62
CA SER A 222 12.87 15.17 13.11
C SER A 222 11.82 15.72 12.15
N PRO A 223 10.89 16.59 12.60
CA PRO A 223 9.95 17.26 11.70
C PRO A 223 10.67 17.88 10.49
N GLY A 224 10.19 17.59 9.28
CA GLY A 224 10.80 18.03 8.02
C GLY A 224 11.85 17.09 7.42
N THR A 225 12.20 15.97 8.08
CA THR A 225 13.16 14.98 7.57
C THR A 225 12.53 13.67 7.12
N VAL A 226 11.23 13.72 6.75
CA VAL A 226 10.46 12.54 6.35
C VAL A 226 11.14 11.82 5.17
N GLY A 227 11.26 10.50 5.28
CA GLY A 227 11.89 9.67 4.24
C GLY A 227 13.42 9.67 4.29
N ARG A 228 14.03 10.17 5.37
CA ARG A 228 15.47 10.05 5.65
C ARG A 228 15.73 8.94 6.69
N ALA A 229 16.86 8.25 6.55
CA ALA A 229 17.39 7.31 7.54
C ALA A 229 18.92 7.31 7.55
N THR A 230 19.51 6.75 8.61
CA THR A 230 20.95 6.45 8.71
C THR A 230 21.16 4.95 8.59
N LEU A 231 21.89 4.53 7.57
CA LEU A 231 22.35 3.16 7.38
C LEU A 231 23.81 3.07 7.84
N GLU A 232 24.09 2.21 8.81
CA GLU A 232 25.44 1.79 9.14
C GLU A 232 25.59 0.30 8.82
N TYR A 233 26.66 -0.08 8.12
CA TYR A 233 26.98 -1.48 7.89
C TYR A 233 28.47 -1.72 8.00
N THR A 234 28.81 -2.91 8.51
CA THR A 234 30.16 -3.46 8.53
C THR A 234 30.17 -4.70 7.67
N ILE A 235 31.07 -4.76 6.69
CA ILE A 235 31.28 -5.92 5.83
C ILE A 235 32.77 -6.22 5.82
N ASN A 236 33.16 -7.44 6.20
CA ASN A 236 34.55 -7.89 6.27
C ASN A 236 35.47 -6.91 7.05
N GLY A 237 34.96 -6.36 8.16
CA GLY A 237 35.68 -5.41 9.01
C GLY A 237 35.70 -3.95 8.53
N VAL A 238 35.14 -3.66 7.35
CA VAL A 238 35.01 -2.28 6.84
C VAL A 238 33.64 -1.72 7.20
N THR A 239 33.63 -0.66 8.01
CA THR A 239 32.40 0.04 8.40
C THR A 239 32.12 1.24 7.50
N LYS A 240 30.86 1.41 7.11
CA LYS A 240 30.34 2.58 6.40
C LYS A 240 29.09 3.08 7.09
N THR A 241 28.98 4.40 7.17
CA THR A 241 27.75 5.08 7.61
C THR A 241 27.27 5.97 6.46
N LYS A 242 25.99 5.83 6.10
CA LYS A 242 25.35 6.50 4.97
C LYS A 242 24.05 7.14 5.43
N THR A 243 23.85 8.40 5.06
CA THR A 243 22.49 8.95 5.07
C THR A 243 21.79 8.46 3.81
N VAL A 244 20.63 7.83 3.96
CA VAL A 244 19.81 7.34 2.86
C VAL A 244 18.45 8.00 2.87
N TYR A 245 17.87 8.10 1.68
CA TYR A 245 16.56 8.67 1.42
C TYR A 245 15.71 7.62 0.72
N ARG A 246 14.40 7.66 0.96
CA ARG A 246 13.46 6.81 0.24
C ARG A 246 13.48 7.17 -1.24
N PHE A 247 13.62 6.18 -2.10
CA PHE A 247 13.59 6.37 -3.54
C PHE A 247 12.16 6.70 -3.98
N PRO A 248 11.93 7.76 -4.76
CA PRO A 248 10.63 8.05 -5.34
C PRO A 248 10.41 7.10 -6.52
N LEU A 249 9.57 6.08 -6.34
CA LEU A 249 9.08 5.22 -7.42
C LEU A 249 7.87 5.84 -8.12
#